data_AF-A0A0Q9MYP2-F1
#
_entry.id   AF-A0A0Q9MYP2-F1
#
_cell.length_a   1.000
_cell.length_b   1.000
_cell.length_c   1.000
_cell.angle_alpha   90.00
_cell.angle_beta   90.00
_cell.angle_gamma   90.00
#
_symmetry.space_group_name_H-M   'P 1'
#
loop_
_entity.id
_entity.type
_entity.pdbx_description
1 polymer ?
#
loop_
_entity_poly.entity_id
_entity_poly.type
_entity_poly.pdbx_seq_one_letter_code
_entity_poly.pdbx_strand_id
1 'polypeptide(L)'
;MSAPNHRQFLSECLERVPAKQPGLSDDELYGLYLSWCLLNARKPGPIASLWAAVRQEGYLQQHRGGRTEWPDLCMTGPAAVDYILASRPSLL
;
A
#
# COMPACT_ATOMS: atom_id res chain seq x y z
N MET A 1 -16.34 -8.77 11.66
CA MET A 1 -15.19 -8.12 11.00
C MET A 1 -14.98 -6.75 11.61
N SER A 2 -13.76 -6.42 12.03
CA SER A 2 -13.44 -5.11 12.65
C SER A 2 -12.94 -4.11 11.61
N ALA A 3 -13.06 -2.81 11.92
CA ALA A 3 -12.50 -1.75 11.10
C ALA A 3 -10.96 -1.87 11.03
N PRO A 4 -10.35 -1.47 9.90
CA PRO A 4 -8.91 -1.55 9.73
C PRO A 4 -8.19 -0.45 10.50
N ASN A 5 -7.11 -0.82 11.18
CA ASN A 5 -6.18 0.15 11.74
C ASN A 5 -5.16 0.51 10.66
N HIS A 6 -5.30 1.70 10.06
CA HIS A 6 -4.41 2.12 8.99
C HIS A 6 -2.95 2.23 9.45
N ARG A 7 -2.66 2.60 10.70
CA ARG A 7 -1.27 2.62 11.20
C ARG A 7 -0.65 1.23 11.26
N GLN A 8 -1.44 0.22 11.64
CA GLN A 8 -0.98 -1.16 11.62
C GLN A 8 -0.63 -1.60 10.20
N PHE A 9 -1.51 -1.30 9.23
CA PHE A 9 -1.23 -1.53 7.81
C PHE A 9 0.07 -0.86 7.36
N LEU A 10 0.26 0.44 7.64
CA LEU A 10 1.45 1.18 7.21
C LEU A 10 2.73 0.61 7.82
N SER A 11 2.69 0.17 9.09
CA SER A 11 3.85 -0.45 9.76
C SER A 11 4.18 -1.85 9.26
N GLU A 12 3.19 -2.65 8.88
CA GLU A 12 3.39 -4.05 8.48
C GLU A 12 3.71 -4.20 6.99
N CYS A 13 3.20 -3.28 6.16
CA CYS A 13 3.20 -3.43 4.71
C CYS A 13 4.07 -2.43 3.97
N LEU A 14 4.49 -1.33 4.61
CA LEU A 14 5.29 -0.29 3.95
C LEU A 14 6.66 -0.13 4.61
N GLU A 15 7.67 -0.01 3.76
CA GLU A 15 9.03 0.31 4.17
C GLU A 15 9.51 1.56 3.43
N ARG A 16 10.22 2.45 4.14
CA ARG A 16 10.90 3.61 3.55
C ARG A 16 12.25 3.17 2.99
N VAL A 17 12.39 3.19 1.67
CA VAL A 17 13.61 2.91 0.95
C VAL A 17 14.02 4.16 0.17
N PRO A 18 14.96 4.98 0.69
CA PRO A 18 15.36 6.22 0.04
C PRO A 18 15.83 6.01 -1.40
N ALA A 19 15.47 6.94 -2.28
CA ALA A 19 15.80 6.93 -3.71
C ALA A 19 15.20 5.76 -4.51
N LYS A 20 14.23 5.03 -3.95
CA LYS A 20 13.53 3.99 -4.70
C LYS A 20 12.76 4.60 -5.86
N GLN A 21 13.03 4.10 -7.07
CA GLN A 21 12.34 4.50 -8.30
C GLN A 21 12.07 3.26 -9.17
N PRO A 22 10.85 3.12 -9.73
CA PRO A 22 9.65 3.90 -9.40
C PRO A 22 9.18 3.63 -7.96
N GLY A 23 8.49 4.62 -7.38
CA GLY A 23 7.78 4.45 -6.11
C GLY A 23 6.52 3.59 -6.28
N LEU A 24 5.70 3.50 -5.23
CA LEU A 24 4.38 2.85 -5.35
C LEU A 24 3.39 3.80 -6.02
N SER A 25 2.57 3.31 -6.94
CA SER A 25 1.37 4.04 -7.38
C SER A 25 0.21 3.90 -6.39
N ASP A 26 -0.84 4.70 -6.60
CA ASP A 26 -2.09 4.62 -5.84
C ASP A 26 -2.72 3.23 -5.97
N ASP A 27 -2.70 2.64 -7.16
CA ASP A 27 -3.25 1.30 -7.42
C ASP A 27 -2.44 0.20 -6.69
N GLU A 28 -1.10 0.31 -6.70
CA GLU A 28 -0.23 -0.64 -5.98
C GLU A 28 -0.42 -0.54 -4.46
N LEU A 29 -0.49 0.68 -3.91
CA LEU A 29 -0.68 0.89 -2.49
C LEU A 29 -2.08 0.47 -2.04
N TYR A 30 -3.11 0.78 -2.84
CA TYR A 30 -4.48 0.37 -2.54
C TYR A 30 -4.67 -1.15 -2.67
N GLY A 31 -4.07 -1.77 -3.70
CA GLY A 31 -4.08 -3.22 -3.87
C GLY A 31 -3.42 -3.93 -2.68
N LEU A 32 -2.26 -3.45 -2.23
CA LEU A 32 -1.59 -3.92 -1.03
C LEU A 32 -2.48 -3.80 0.22
N TYR A 33 -3.20 -2.69 0.38
CA TYR A 33 -4.16 -2.49 1.47
C TYR A 33 -5.32 -3.48 1.44
N LEU A 34 -5.86 -3.80 0.25
CA LEU A 34 -6.92 -4.79 0.10
C LEU A 34 -6.44 -6.19 0.48
N SER A 35 -5.25 -6.58 0.00
CA SER A 35 -4.60 -7.84 0.39
C SER A 35 -4.39 -7.93 1.90
N TRP A 36 -3.89 -6.85 2.53
CA TRP A 36 -3.74 -6.82 3.98
C TRP A 36 -5.07 -6.94 4.72
N CYS A 37 -6.13 -6.26 4.25
CA CYS A 37 -7.46 -6.39 4.86
C CYS A 37 -7.98 -7.82 4.78
N LEU A 38 -7.80 -8.48 3.63
CA LEU A 38 -8.23 -9.86 3.40
C LEU A 38 -7.52 -10.82 4.35
N LEU A 39 -6.18 -10.76 4.40
CA LEU A 39 -5.36 -11.63 5.27
C LEU A 39 -5.69 -11.45 6.76
N ASN A 40 -6.12 -10.26 7.16
CA ASN A 40 -6.47 -9.95 8.55
C ASN A 40 -7.98 -10.08 8.86
N ALA A 41 -8.79 -10.59 7.93
CA ALA A 41 -10.25 -10.68 8.06
C ALA A 41 -10.92 -9.32 8.43
N ARG A 42 -10.40 -8.23 7.88
CA ARG A 42 -10.87 -6.85 8.06
C ARG A 42 -11.66 -6.40 6.84
N LYS A 43 -12.68 -5.58 7.06
CA LYS A 43 -13.43 -4.95 5.96
C LYS A 43 -12.68 -3.69 5.53
N PRO A 44 -12.33 -3.51 4.24
CA PRO A 44 -11.71 -2.27 3.77
C PRO A 44 -12.53 -1.04 4.18
N GLY A 45 -11.85 -0.04 4.71
CA GLY A 45 -12.45 1.25 5.05
C GLY A 45 -12.57 2.17 3.83
N PRO A 46 -13.09 3.39 4.02
CA PRO A 46 -13.10 4.41 2.99
C PRO A 46 -11.67 4.70 2.51
N ILE A 47 -11.47 4.75 1.19
CA ILE A 47 -10.14 5.00 0.61
C ILE A 47 -9.56 6.35 1.05
N ALA A 48 -10.40 7.35 1.28
CA ALA A 48 -9.98 8.65 1.82
C ALA A 48 -9.33 8.53 3.21
N SER A 49 -9.77 7.59 4.05
CA SER A 49 -9.17 7.35 5.37
C SER A 49 -7.78 6.72 5.25
N LEU A 50 -7.56 5.85 4.26
CA LEU A 50 -6.24 5.31 3.94
C LEU A 50 -5.29 6.44 3.51
N TRP A 51 -5.70 7.27 2.55
CA TRP A 51 -4.84 8.36 2.08
C TRP A 51 -4.54 9.40 3.16
N ALA A 52 -5.51 9.68 4.03
CA ALA A 52 -5.30 10.53 5.19
C ALA A 52 -4.24 9.93 6.12
N ALA A 53 -4.31 8.64 6.42
CA ALA A 53 -3.33 7.96 7.27
C ALA A 53 -1.92 7.96 6.63
N VAL A 54 -1.81 7.67 5.34
CA VAL A 54 -0.54 7.71 4.59
C VAL A 54 0.10 9.11 4.70
N ARG A 55 -0.69 10.17 4.48
CA ARG A 55 -0.20 11.56 4.61
C ARG A 55 0.15 11.94 6.05
N GLN A 56 -0.61 11.46 7.04
CA GLN A 56 -0.34 11.69 8.46
C GLN A 56 0.98 11.06 8.92
N GLU A 57 1.38 9.93 8.34
CA GLU A 57 2.70 9.30 8.57
C GLU A 57 3.84 9.98 7.76
N GLY A 58 3.55 11.12 7.12
CA GLY A 58 4.54 11.95 6.44
C GLY A 58 4.99 11.40 5.08
N TYR A 59 4.18 10.55 4.45
CA TYR A 59 4.41 10.15 3.06
C TYR A 59 3.79 11.20 2.13
N LEU A 60 4.57 11.66 1.16
CA LEU A 60 4.15 12.69 0.21
C LEU A 60 4.12 12.11 -1.19
N GLN A 61 2.97 12.24 -1.82
CA GLN A 61 2.76 11.87 -3.22
C GLN A 61 3.49 12.88 -4.13
N GLN A 62 4.12 12.40 -5.19
CA GLN A 62 4.82 13.22 -6.19
C GLN A 62 4.34 12.87 -7.59
N HIS A 63 4.37 13.87 -8.48
CA HIS A 63 4.11 13.68 -9.91
C HIS A 63 5.44 13.70 -10.67
N ARG A 64 5.78 12.59 -11.31
CA ARG A 64 7.05 12.41 -12.02
C ARG A 64 6.85 11.62 -13.30
N GLY A 65 7.35 12.14 -14.42
CA GLY A 65 7.28 11.46 -15.72
C GLY A 65 5.85 11.12 -16.18
N GLY A 66 4.86 11.93 -15.83
CA GLY A 66 3.45 11.68 -16.17
C GLY A 66 2.73 10.68 -15.27
N ARG A 67 3.40 10.14 -14.23
CA ARG A 67 2.81 9.24 -13.24
C ARG A 67 2.78 9.92 -11.88
N THR A 68 1.71 9.66 -11.13
CA THR A 68 1.62 10.03 -9.72
C THR A 68 2.04 8.82 -8.88
N GLU A 69 3.04 9.01 -8.03
CA GLU A 69 3.64 7.95 -7.22
C GLU A 69 3.92 8.42 -5.79
N TRP A 70 4.06 7.47 -4.89
CA TRP A 70 4.56 7.61 -3.54
C TRP A 70 6.05 7.21 -3.56
N PRO A 71 6.97 8.18 -3.76
CA PRO A 71 8.39 7.91 -3.78
C PRO A 71 8.86 7.34 -2.46
N ASP A 72 10.00 6.66 -2.49
CA ASP A 72 10.64 6.03 -1.34
C ASP A 72 9.80 4.94 -0.63
N LEU A 73 8.60 4.62 -1.13
CA LEU A 73 7.78 3.55 -0.57
C LEU A 73 8.06 2.21 -1.25
N CYS A 74 8.27 1.18 -0.43
CA CYS A 74 8.28 -0.20 -0.85
C CYS A 74 7.20 -1.01 -0.15
N MET A 75 6.60 -1.94 -0.89
CA MET A 75 5.72 -2.95 -0.32
C MET A 75 6.57 -4.04 0.33
N THR A 76 6.17 -4.50 1.50
CA THR A 76 6.83 -5.58 2.23
C THR A 76 5.81 -6.46 2.97
N GLY A 77 6.28 -7.58 3.50
CA GLY A 77 5.47 -8.49 4.30
C GLY A 77 4.48 -9.37 3.51
N PRO A 78 3.65 -10.16 4.22
CA PRO A 78 2.78 -11.17 3.61
C PRO A 78 1.73 -10.60 2.65
N ALA A 79 1.21 -9.40 2.94
CA ALA A 79 0.24 -8.74 2.07
C ALA A 79 0.85 -8.34 0.71
N ALA A 80 2.15 -8.04 0.66
CA ALA A 80 2.82 -7.75 -0.60
C ALA A 80 2.92 -9.00 -1.47
N VAL A 81 3.20 -10.16 -0.87
CA VAL A 81 3.20 -11.44 -1.59
C VAL A 81 1.82 -11.75 -2.15
N ASP A 82 0.78 -11.65 -1.32
CA ASP A 82 -0.61 -11.85 -1.74
C ASP A 82 -1.01 -10.91 -2.89
N TYR A 83 -0.68 -9.61 -2.77
CA TYR A 83 -0.94 -8.63 -3.82
C TYR A 83 -0.20 -8.96 -5.13
N ILE A 84 1.07 -9.37 -5.06
CA ILE A 84 1.84 -9.73 -6.26
C ILE A 84 1.24 -10.95 -6.96
N LEU A 85 0.84 -11.97 -6.22
CA LEU A 85 0.19 -13.16 -6.78
C LEU A 85 -1.18 -12.83 -7.38
N ALA A 86 -1.98 -12.01 -6.69
CA ALA A 86 -3.30 -11.60 -7.15
C ALA A 86 -3.24 -10.69 -8.39
N SER A 87 -2.28 -9.77 -8.45
CA SER A 87 -2.11 -8.83 -9.58
C SER A 87 -1.39 -9.46 -10.78
N ARG A 88 -0.69 -10.58 -10.58
CA ARG A 88 0.02 -11.33 -11.64
C ARG A 88 -0.30 -12.82 -11.56
N PRO A 89 -1.50 -13.25 -12.00
CA PRO A 89 -1.92 -14.64 -11.93
C PRO A 89 -0.99 -15.62 -12.66
N SER A 90 -0.21 -15.12 -13.64
CA SER A 90 0.78 -15.91 -14.39
C SER A 90 2.02 -16.32 -13.59
N LEU A 91 2.14 -15.90 -12.33
CA LEU A 91 3.21 -16.33 -11.42
C LEU A 91 2.84 -17.57 -10.59
N LEU A 92 1.61 -18.08 -10.75
CA LEU A 92 1.13 -19.36 -10.21
C LEU A 92 1.39 -20.48 -11.22
#